data_AF-A0A150FTX5-F1
#
_entry.id   AF-A0A150FTX5-F1
#
_cell.length_a   1.000
_cell.length_b   1.000
_cell.length_c   1.000
_cell.angle_alpha   90.00
_cell.angle_beta   90.00
_cell.angle_gamma   90.00
#
_symmetry.space_group_name_H-M   'P 1'
#
loop_
_entity.id
_entity.type
_entity.pdbx_description
1 polymer ?
#
loop_
_entity_poly.entity_id
_entity_poly.type
_entity_poly.pdbx_seq_one_letter_code
_entity_poly.pdbx_strand_id
1 'polypeptide(L)'
;MNQLSRCLSCAGLAASLGTSALQRAAGAAWVSGWRGMAVIVEVEDNRVQKALADLNHKRIEAGIPDELRRRRYHMNGSAKRFEREKKAYKTAVGAVVKERIKWVMQRRRGGLLE
;
A
#
# COMPACT_ATOMS: atom_id res chain seq x y z
N MET A 1 -12.55 -63.73 11.51
CA MET A 1 -11.70 -63.95 10.32
C MET A 1 -11.22 -62.57 9.88
N ASN A 2 -10.05 -62.13 10.36
CA ASN A 2 -8.79 -62.01 9.60
C ASN A 2 -8.90 -60.92 8.50
N GLN A 3 -8.17 -59.79 8.49
CA GLN A 3 -6.73 -59.67 8.70
C GLN A 3 -6.27 -58.27 9.15
N LEU A 4 -5.25 -58.30 10.01
CA LEU A 4 -4.24 -57.27 10.27
C LEU A 4 -3.20 -57.25 9.12
N SER A 5 -2.76 -56.06 8.67
CA SER A 5 -1.32 -55.81 8.41
C SER A 5 -1.01 -54.44 7.80
N ARG A 6 -0.12 -53.72 8.52
CA ARG A 6 1.11 -53.03 8.04
C ARG A 6 0.89 -51.77 7.17
N CYS A 7 1.56 -50.64 7.39
CA CYS A 7 2.97 -50.47 7.77
C CYS A 7 3.18 -49.27 8.71
N LEU A 8 3.95 -49.50 9.78
CA LEU A 8 4.83 -48.52 10.41
C LEU A 8 6.12 -48.41 9.58
N SER A 9 6.46 -47.19 9.15
CA SER A 9 7.80 -46.68 8.81
C SER A 9 7.56 -45.39 8.01
N CYS A 10 7.97 -44.19 8.40
CA CYS A 10 9.34 -43.81 8.75
C CYS A 10 9.32 -42.65 9.76
N ALA A 11 9.87 -42.88 10.95
CA ALA A 11 10.54 -41.82 11.68
C ALA A 11 11.94 -41.69 11.07
N GLY A 12 12.26 -40.54 10.49
CA GLY A 12 13.59 -40.27 9.96
C GLY A 12 13.67 -38.95 9.20
N LEU A 13 14.43 -38.01 9.77
CA LEU A 13 15.00 -36.82 9.13
C LEU A 13 14.05 -35.64 8.82
N ALA A 14 13.85 -34.78 9.82
CA ALA A 14 13.77 -33.33 9.62
C ALA A 14 14.04 -32.58 10.94
N ALA A 15 15.19 -32.83 11.56
CA ALA A 15 15.78 -31.82 12.42
C ALA A 15 16.39 -30.74 11.52
N SER A 16 16.16 -29.47 11.89
CA SER A 16 16.76 -28.25 11.34
C SER A 16 16.34 -27.78 9.93
N LEU A 17 15.06 -27.42 9.71
CA LEU A 17 14.69 -26.39 8.73
C LEU A 17 13.52 -25.54 9.24
N GLY A 18 13.85 -24.33 9.73
CA GLY A 18 13.02 -23.14 9.57
C GLY A 18 11.74 -23.04 10.41
N THR A 19 11.89 -22.76 11.71
CA THR A 19 10.82 -22.13 12.53
C THR A 19 10.30 -20.80 11.95
N SER A 20 10.99 -20.23 10.96
CA SER A 20 10.59 -19.01 10.26
C SER A 20 9.41 -19.17 9.30
N ALA A 21 9.13 -20.36 8.79
CA ALA A 21 7.99 -20.57 7.88
C ALA A 21 6.65 -20.60 8.63
N LEU A 22 6.60 -21.27 9.78
CA LEU A 22 5.41 -21.32 10.64
C LEU A 22 5.15 -19.99 11.35
N GLN A 23 6.17 -19.22 11.73
CA GLN A 23 5.98 -17.86 12.29
C GLN A 23 5.46 -16.87 11.25
N ARG A 24 5.90 -16.95 9.98
CA ARG A 24 5.33 -16.13 8.89
C ARG A 24 3.89 -16.51 8.57
N ALA A 25 3.55 -17.80 8.61
CA ALA A 25 2.18 -18.27 8.40
C ALA A 25 1.25 -17.86 9.55
N ALA A 26 1.75 -17.84 10.80
CA ALA A 26 0.99 -17.36 11.95
C ALA A 26 0.74 -15.84 11.88
N GLY A 27 1.67 -15.03 11.37
CA GLY A 27 1.46 -13.59 11.15
C GLY A 27 0.37 -13.30 10.11
N ALA A 28 0.22 -14.14 9.09
CA ALA A 28 -0.79 -13.99 8.04
C ALA A 28 -2.22 -14.35 8.50
N ALA A 29 -2.36 -15.24 9.49
CA ALA A 29 -3.66 -15.75 9.92
C ALA A 29 -4.51 -14.70 10.68
N TRP A 30 -3.89 -13.79 11.44
CA TRP A 30 -4.60 -12.73 12.20
C TRP A 30 -5.02 -11.53 11.36
N VAL A 31 -4.50 -11.38 10.14
CA VAL A 31 -4.80 -10.26 9.23
C VAL A 31 -6.07 -10.53 8.40
N SER A 32 -6.59 -11.77 8.43
CA SER A 32 -7.69 -12.24 7.57
C SER A 32 -9.08 -11.69 7.93
N GLY A 33 -9.22 -10.96 9.04
CA GLY A 33 -10.50 -10.43 9.52
C GLY A 33 -10.81 -8.96 9.18
N TRP A 34 -9.86 -8.17 8.65
CA TRP A 34 -10.05 -6.73 8.52
C TRP A 34 -10.65 -6.34 7.17
N ARG A 35 -11.99 -6.32 7.08
CA ARG A 35 -12.71 -5.67 5.97
C ARG A 35 -12.70 -4.14 6.09
N GLY A 36 -11.53 -3.57 6.35
CA GLY A 36 -11.30 -2.13 6.49
C GLY A 36 -9.93 -1.74 5.95
N MET A 37 -9.73 -0.46 5.60
CA MET A 37 -8.45 0.05 5.14
C MET A 37 -7.36 -0.14 6.20
N ALA A 38 -6.57 -1.20 6.03
CA ALA A 38 -5.43 -1.51 6.86
C ALA A 38 -4.14 -1.16 6.10
N VAL A 39 -3.28 -0.35 6.71
CA VAL A 39 -1.91 -0.12 6.21
C VAL A 39 -0.97 -0.72 7.23
N ILE A 40 -0.23 -1.75 6.82
CA ILE A 40 0.74 -2.46 7.65
C ILE A 40 2.13 -2.19 7.08
N VAL A 41 3.09 -1.87 7.95
CA VAL A 41 4.51 -1.70 7.61
C VAL A 41 5.31 -2.50 8.60
N GLU A 42 6.17 -3.38 8.10
CA GLU A 42 7.11 -4.15 8.92
C GLU A 42 8.27 -3.25 9.37
N VAL A 43 8.69 -3.39 10.63
CA VAL A 43 9.81 -2.62 11.17
C VAL A 43 11.08 -3.45 11.03
N GLU A 44 11.93 -3.04 10.10
CA GLU A 44 13.25 -3.63 9.91
C GLU A 44 14.30 -2.93 10.79
N ASP A 45 15.21 -3.70 11.38
CA ASP A 45 16.40 -3.25 12.11
C ASP A 45 16.16 -2.18 13.19
N ASN A 46 15.03 -2.24 13.90
CA ASN A 46 14.61 -1.25 14.90
C ASN A 46 14.56 0.21 14.39
N ARG A 47 14.50 0.42 13.08
CA ARG A 47 14.39 1.76 12.46
C ARG A 47 12.95 2.26 12.47
N VAL A 48 12.42 2.46 13.67
CA VAL A 48 11.00 2.84 13.89
C VAL A 48 10.64 4.14 13.19
N GLN A 49 11.52 5.14 13.19
CA GLN A 49 11.24 6.43 12.54
C GLN A 49 11.07 6.29 11.02
N LYS A 50 11.89 5.44 10.38
CA LYS A 50 11.77 5.16 8.95
C LYS A 50 10.47 4.42 8.66
N ALA A 51 10.15 3.40 9.45
CA ALA A 51 8.88 2.66 9.32
C ALA A 51 7.65 3.58 9.51
N LEU A 52 7.71 4.54 10.43
CA LEU A 52 6.64 5.55 10.61
C LEU A 52 6.53 6.51 9.42
N ALA A 53 7.65 6.92 8.83
CA ALA A 53 7.64 7.73 7.62
C ALA A 53 7.01 6.96 6.44
N ASP A 54 7.39 5.70 6.26
CA ASP A 54 6.87 4.82 5.22
C ASP A 54 5.38 4.52 5.44
N LEU A 55 4.96 4.33 6.70
CA LEU A 55 3.55 4.19 7.07
C LEU A 55 2.76 5.44 6.71
N ASN A 56 3.27 6.63 7.03
CA ASN A 56 2.61 7.89 6.69
C ASN A 56 2.52 8.10 5.18
N HIS A 57 3.57 7.78 4.43
CA HIS A 57 3.55 7.83 2.98
C HIS A 57 2.47 6.91 2.41
N LYS A 58 2.45 5.64 2.81
CA LYS A 58 1.44 4.66 2.38
C LYS A 58 0.01 5.06 2.78
N ARG A 59 -0.18 5.67 3.96
CA ARG A 59 -1.48 6.20 4.39
C ARG A 59 -1.96 7.36 3.51
N ILE A 60 -1.06 8.25 3.10
CA ILE A 60 -1.39 9.38 2.22
C ILE A 60 -1.70 8.86 0.81
N GLU A 61 -0.90 7.94 0.29
CA GLU A 61 -1.08 7.31 -1.02
C GLU A 61 -2.42 6.55 -1.10
N ALA A 62 -2.76 5.81 -0.05
CA ALA A 62 -4.06 5.15 0.08
C ALA A 62 -5.23 6.13 0.29
N GLY A 63 -4.98 7.44 0.42
CA GLY A 63 -6.02 8.46 0.55
C GLY A 63 -6.78 8.46 1.88
N ILE A 64 -6.30 7.70 2.88
CA ILE A 64 -6.93 7.55 4.20
C ILE A 64 -7.25 8.89 4.87
N PRO A 65 -6.29 9.84 4.99
CA PRO A 65 -6.58 11.09 5.70
C PRO A 65 -7.65 11.94 5.00
N ASP A 66 -7.67 11.94 3.67
CA ASP A 66 -8.64 12.71 2.89
C ASP A 66 -10.04 12.10 2.98
N GLU A 67 -10.13 10.77 3.01
CA GLU A 67 -11.39 10.09 3.23
C GLU A 67 -11.94 10.34 4.65
N LEU A 68 -11.09 10.25 5.67
CA LEU A 68 -11.48 10.56 7.05
C LEU A 68 -11.99 12.01 7.19
N ARG A 69 -11.35 12.96 6.50
CA ARG A 69 -11.81 14.36 6.45
C ARG A 69 -13.18 14.48 5.77
N ARG A 70 -13.39 13.78 4.65
CA ARG A 70 -14.67 13.79 3.91
C ARG A 70 -15.82 13.13 4.67
N ARG A 71 -15.53 12.11 5.48
CA ARG A 71 -16.54 11.43 6.32
C ARG A 71 -16.95 12.26 7.54
N ARG A 72 -16.15 13.24 7.95
CA ARG A 72 -16.41 14.06 9.15
C ARG A 72 -17.72 14.86 9.06
N TYR A 73 -18.06 15.38 7.87
CA TYR A 73 -19.25 16.19 7.65
C TYR A 73 -20.06 15.63 6.48
N HIS A 74 -21.38 15.62 6.62
CA HIS A 74 -22.26 15.22 5.54
C HIS A 74 -22.17 16.22 4.38
N MET A 75 -21.95 15.71 3.17
CA MET A 75 -21.90 16.50 1.96
C MET A 75 -22.96 16.04 0.97
N ASN A 76 -23.71 16.99 0.42
CA ASN A 76 -24.78 16.74 -0.55
C ASN A 76 -24.26 16.09 -1.83
N GLY A 77 -25.13 15.35 -2.53
CA GLY A 77 -24.77 14.63 -3.77
C GLY A 77 -24.26 15.56 -4.89
N SER A 78 -24.83 16.76 -5.02
CA SER A 78 -24.40 17.78 -5.98
C SER A 78 -22.98 18.28 -5.67
N ALA A 79 -22.70 18.59 -4.41
CA ALA A 79 -21.35 18.98 -3.96
C ALA A 79 -20.32 17.86 -4.21
N LYS A 80 -20.69 16.59 -4.00
CA LYS A 80 -19.85 15.43 -4.37
C LYS A 80 -19.57 15.31 -5.86
N ARG A 81 -20.50 15.71 -6.73
CA ARG A 81 -20.26 15.74 -8.20
C ARG A 81 -19.33 16.89 -8.56
N PHE A 82 -19.61 18.08 -8.06
CA PHE A 82 -18.80 19.26 -8.30
C PHE A 82 -17.34 19.08 -7.84
N GLU A 83 -17.10 18.49 -6.67
CA GLU A 83 -15.74 18.21 -6.21
C GLU A 83 -14.98 17.25 -7.13
N ARG A 84 -15.67 16.24 -7.69
CA ARG A 84 -15.08 15.28 -8.63
C ARG A 84 -14.68 15.97 -9.93
N GLU A 85 -15.58 16.77 -10.49
CA GLU A 85 -15.31 17.55 -11.72
C GLU A 85 -14.19 18.56 -11.50
N LYS A 86 -14.22 19.30 -10.39
CA LYS A 86 -13.16 20.23 -10.00
C LYS A 86 -11.81 19.53 -9.86
N LYS A 87 -11.77 18.33 -9.28
CA LYS A 87 -10.55 17.52 -9.16
C LYS A 87 -10.05 17.08 -10.54
N ALA A 88 -10.93 16.58 -11.40
CA ALA A 88 -10.60 16.18 -12.77
C ALA A 88 -10.04 17.34 -13.59
N TYR A 89 -10.69 18.52 -13.52
CA TYR A 89 -10.22 19.73 -14.16
C TYR A 89 -8.82 20.14 -13.67
N LYS A 90 -8.60 20.16 -12.35
CA LYS A 90 -7.27 20.47 -11.78
C LYS A 90 -6.20 19.49 -12.24
N THR A 91 -6.51 18.21 -12.35
CA THR A 91 -5.57 17.19 -12.86
C THR A 91 -5.25 17.43 -14.33
N ALA A 92 -6.25 17.72 -15.17
CA ALA A 92 -6.05 18.02 -16.58
C ALA A 92 -5.19 19.28 -16.80
N VAL A 93 -5.53 20.38 -16.10
CA VAL A 93 -4.74 21.62 -16.16
C VAL A 93 -3.33 21.40 -15.63
N GLY A 94 -3.18 20.66 -14.54
CA GLY A 94 -1.87 20.31 -13.97
C GLY A 94 -0.98 19.56 -14.96
N ALA A 95 -1.55 18.63 -15.74
CA ALA A 95 -0.81 17.91 -16.78
C ALA A 95 -0.31 18.85 -17.89
N VAL A 96 -1.18 19.74 -18.39
CA VAL A 96 -0.81 20.73 -19.42
C VAL A 96 0.28 21.68 -18.92
N VAL A 97 0.14 22.19 -17.69
CA VAL A 97 1.11 23.09 -17.08
C VAL A 97 2.46 22.37 -16.88
N LYS A 98 2.45 21.12 -16.45
CA LYS A 98 3.67 20.31 -16.29
C LYS A 98 4.43 20.15 -17.60
N GLU A 99 3.74 19.82 -18.69
CA GLU A 99 4.37 19.71 -20.02
C GLU A 99 4.91 21.07 -20.49
N ARG A 100 4.18 22.17 -20.24
CA ARG A 100 4.65 23.51 -20.58
C ARG A 100 5.91 23.88 -19.80
N ILE A 101 5.95 23.61 -18.50
CA ILE A 101 7.14 23.84 -17.67
C ILE A 101 8.31 23.00 -18.15
N LYS A 102 8.08 21.72 -18.45
CA LYS A 102 9.10 20.82 -19.00
C LYS A 102 9.70 21.37 -20.30
N TRP A 103 8.85 21.85 -21.21
CA TRP A 103 9.27 22.48 -22.46
C TRP A 103 10.09 23.76 -22.21
N VAL A 104 9.67 24.63 -21.30
CA VAL A 104 10.41 25.85 -20.93
C VAL A 104 11.79 25.48 -20.35
N MET A 105 11.84 24.49 -19.46
CA MET A 105 13.09 24.03 -18.83
C MET A 105 14.06 23.41 -19.85
N GLN A 106 13.55 22.68 -20.85
CA GLN A 106 14.36 22.14 -21.94
C GLN A 106 14.97 23.26 -22.80
N ARG A 107 14.20 24.30 -23.14
CA ARG A 107 14.72 25.46 -23.87
C ARG A 107 15.77 26.24 -23.07
N ARG A 108 15.53 26.44 -21.77
CA ARG A 108 16.49 27.12 -20.89
C ARG A 108 17.80 26.35 -20.74
N ARG A 109 17.77 25.01 -20.72
CA ARG A 109 18.98 24.17 -20.70
C ARG A 109 19.69 24.07 -22.06
N GLY A 110 18.96 24.25 -23.16
CA GLY A 110 19.48 24.11 -24.52
C GLY A 110 20.01 25.40 -25.17
N GLY A 111 20.09 26.52 -24.45
CA GLY A 111 20.69 27.77 -24.96
C GLY A 111 19.95 28.46 -26.13
N LEU A 112 18.74 28.02 -26.48
CA LEU A 112 17.98 28.48 -27.67
C LEU A 112 17.20 29.80 -27.45
N LEU A 113 17.59 30.59 -26.44
CA LEU A 113 16.98 31.88 -26.08
C LEU A 113 18.05 32.94 -25.75
N GLU A 114 19.22 32.85 -26.39
CA GLU A 114 20.08 34.00 -26.67
C GLU A 114 20.03 34.32 -28.16
#